data_AF-A0A958ZRI6-F1
#
_entry.id   AF-A0A958ZRI6-F1
#
_cell.length_a   1.000
_cell.length_b   1.000
_cell.length_c   1.000
_cell.angle_alpha   90.00
_cell.angle_beta   90.00
_cell.angle_gamma   90.00
#
_symmetry.space_group_name_H-M   'P 1'
#
loop_
_entity.id
_entity.type
_entity.pdbx_description
1 polymer ?
#
loop_
_entity_poly.entity_id
_entity_poly.type
_entity_poly.pdbx_seq_one_letter_code
_entity_poly.pdbx_strand_id
1 'polypeptide(L)'
;LFGSETDSLTKARVIQDYKNADSKIATVTLRELFEYAPNELERLSSLQRPFVLVNSDLPPTDTAVFKNNNIDYRIFYINGTGHFPMIEKPNDFNEAMKKALDDLK
;
A
#
# COMPACT_ATOMS: atom_id res chain seq x y z
N LEU A 1 1.60 -10.41 -7.02
CA LEU A 1 2.77 -9.92 -6.25
C LEU A 1 3.49 -8.80 -6.97
N PHE A 2 3.93 -8.99 -8.21
CA PHE A 2 4.60 -7.96 -9.02
C PHE A 2 3.77 -7.65 -10.27
N GLY A 3 3.98 -6.47 -10.85
CA GLY A 3 3.47 -6.12 -12.18
C GLY A 3 4.10 -6.99 -13.27
N SER A 4 3.44 -7.04 -14.43
CA SER A 4 3.92 -7.84 -15.58
C SER A 4 5.31 -7.38 -16.04
N GLU A 5 5.52 -6.06 -16.07
CA GLU A 5 6.73 -5.41 -16.58
C GLU A 5 7.89 -5.35 -15.58
N THR A 6 7.68 -5.80 -14.34
CA THR A 6 8.72 -5.72 -13.31
C THR A 6 9.88 -6.65 -13.67
N ASP A 7 11.10 -6.11 -13.67
CA ASP A 7 12.29 -6.84 -14.08
C ASP A 7 12.65 -7.97 -13.11
N SER A 8 13.36 -8.97 -13.63
CA SER A 8 13.70 -10.18 -12.89
C SER A 8 14.64 -9.93 -11.71
N LEU A 9 15.50 -8.91 -11.76
CA LEU A 9 16.41 -8.59 -10.66
C LEU A 9 15.66 -7.97 -9.49
N THR A 10 14.71 -7.06 -9.78
CA THR A 10 13.82 -6.49 -8.77
C THR A 10 12.97 -7.56 -8.11
N LYS A 11 12.37 -8.46 -8.89
CA LYS A 11 11.62 -9.63 -8.39
C LYS A 11 12.49 -10.50 -7.48
N ALA A 12 13.69 -10.85 -7.95
CA ALA A 12 14.62 -11.70 -7.20
C ALA A 12 15.05 -11.07 -5.87
N ARG A 13 15.36 -9.77 -5.87
CA ARG A 13 15.71 -9.02 -4.65
C ARG A 13 14.60 -9.11 -3.61
N VAL A 14 13.37 -8.73 -3.99
CA VAL A 14 12.24 -8.72 -3.04
C VAL A 14 11.94 -10.12 -2.50
N ILE A 15 11.98 -11.16 -3.36
CA ILE A 15 11.80 -12.55 -2.91
C ILE A 15 12.92 -12.97 -1.95
N GLN A 16 14.16 -12.57 -2.21
CA GLN A 16 15.30 -12.91 -1.37
C GLN A 16 15.23 -12.21 -0.01
N ASP A 17 14.83 -10.94 0.02
CA ASP A 17 14.63 -10.17 1.25
C ASP A 17 13.54 -10.81 2.13
N TYR A 18 12.40 -11.20 1.52
CA TYR A 18 11.35 -11.93 2.21
C TYR A 18 11.83 -13.27 2.78
N LYS A 19 12.58 -14.07 1.99
CA LYS A 19 13.09 -15.38 2.43
C LYS A 19 14.11 -15.29 3.56
N ASN A 20 14.84 -14.18 3.62
CA ASN A 20 15.88 -13.94 4.61
C ASN A 20 15.38 -13.17 5.85
N ALA A 21 14.10 -12.82 5.91
CA ALA A 21 13.52 -12.13 7.05
C ALA A 21 13.56 -13.00 8.32
N ASP A 22 13.74 -12.37 9.48
CA ASP A 22 13.68 -13.06 10.78
C ASP A 22 12.26 -13.62 11.01
N SER A 23 12.16 -14.94 11.10
CA SER A 23 10.87 -15.63 11.24
C SER A 23 10.15 -15.32 12.55
N LYS A 24 10.88 -14.97 13.63
CA LYS A 24 10.27 -14.55 14.89
C LYS A 24 9.59 -13.19 14.73
N ILE A 25 10.27 -12.25 14.09
CA ILE A 25 9.70 -10.93 13.80
C ILE A 25 8.50 -11.09 12.85
N ALA A 26 8.66 -11.82 11.75
CA ALA A 26 7.59 -12.03 10.78
C ALA A 26 6.33 -12.65 11.39
N THR A 27 6.49 -13.65 12.26
CA THR A 27 5.35 -14.32 12.93
C THR A 27 4.65 -13.39 13.91
N VAL A 28 5.41 -12.60 14.67
CA VAL A 28 4.83 -11.63 15.62
C VAL A 28 4.08 -10.53 14.86
N THR A 29 4.69 -9.92 13.85
CA THR A 29 4.04 -8.89 13.03
C THR A 29 2.77 -9.40 12.35
N LEU A 30 2.79 -10.64 11.83
CA LEU A 30 1.60 -11.23 11.21
C LEU A 30 0.48 -11.47 12.23
N ARG A 31 0.81 -11.91 13.46
CA ARG A 31 -0.17 -12.05 14.54
C ARG A 31 -0.80 -10.71 14.90
N GLU A 32 0.02 -9.68 15.09
CA GLU A 32 -0.45 -8.33 15.43
C GLU A 32 -1.36 -7.77 14.34
N LEU A 33 -1.10 -8.04 13.06
CA LEU A 33 -1.99 -7.67 11.96
C LEU A 33 -3.38 -8.31 12.12
N PHE A 34 -3.46 -9.59 12.49
CA PHE A 34 -4.74 -10.26 12.72
C PHE A 34 -5.47 -9.75 13.96
N GLU A 35 -4.76 -9.25 14.96
CA GLU A 35 -5.36 -8.60 16.14
C GLU A 35 -5.80 -7.15 15.84
N TYR A 36 -5.13 -6.47 14.91
CA TYR A 36 -5.47 -5.12 14.46
C TYR A 36 -6.72 -5.10 13.58
N ALA A 37 -6.80 -6.01 12.60
CA ALA A 37 -7.80 -6.00 11.53
C ALA A 37 -9.27 -5.89 12.00
N PRO A 38 -9.73 -6.57 13.06
CA PRO A 38 -11.12 -6.47 13.53
C PRO A 38 -11.55 -5.06 13.92
N ASN A 39 -10.61 -4.21 14.34
CA ASN A 39 -10.88 -2.85 14.82
C ASN A 39 -10.49 -1.77 13.80
N GLU A 40 -10.10 -2.15 12.59
CA GLU A 40 -9.56 -1.22 11.59
C GLU A 40 -10.58 -0.15 11.18
N LEU A 41 -11.84 -0.54 10.95
CA LEU A 41 -12.89 0.41 10.54
C LEU A 41 -13.18 1.46 11.61
N GLU A 42 -13.26 1.04 12.88
CA GLU A 42 -13.48 1.95 14.01
C GLU A 42 -12.32 2.95 14.12
N ARG A 43 -11.08 2.45 14.06
CA ARG A 43 -9.86 3.28 14.08
C ARG A 43 -9.83 4.25 12.92
N LEU A 44 -10.12 3.78 11.71
CA LEU A 44 -10.15 4.60 10.50
C LEU A 44 -11.17 5.74 10.63
N SER A 45 -12.37 5.43 11.11
CA SER A 45 -13.44 6.41 11.32
C SER A 45 -13.08 7.45 12.40
N SER A 46 -12.31 7.06 13.41
CA SER A 46 -11.90 7.95 14.50
C SER A 46 -10.88 9.03 14.09
N LEU A 47 -10.14 8.84 12.99
CA LEU A 47 -9.08 9.75 12.58
C LEU A 47 -9.62 11.10 12.09
N GLN A 48 -10.82 11.14 11.49
CA GLN A 48 -11.47 12.37 10.99
C GLN A 48 -10.54 13.22 10.09
N ARG A 49 -9.70 12.57 9.28
CA ARG A 49 -8.78 13.22 8.33
C ARG A 49 -9.05 12.72 6.90
N PRO A 50 -8.78 13.53 5.88
CA PRO A 50 -8.76 13.04 4.51
C PRO A 50 -7.64 12.02 4.32
N PHE A 51 -7.94 10.93 3.61
CA PHE A 51 -6.97 9.89 3.29
C PHE A 51 -6.41 10.11 1.89
N VAL A 52 -5.10 10.29 1.78
CA VAL A 52 -4.43 10.37 0.48
C VAL A 52 -3.59 9.11 0.30
N LEU A 53 -4.01 8.25 -0.64
CA LEU A 53 -3.41 6.94 -0.89
C LEU A 53 -2.55 6.97 -2.17
N VAL A 54 -1.38 6.35 -2.11
CA VAL A 54 -0.53 6.09 -3.29
C VAL A 54 -0.35 4.59 -3.44
N ASN A 55 -1.10 4.00 -4.36
CA ASN A 55 -1.27 2.54 -4.45
C ASN A 55 -1.02 2.03 -5.87
N SER A 56 -0.75 0.73 -6.02
CA SER A 56 -0.83 0.06 -7.33
C SER A 56 -2.29 -0.01 -7.83
N ASP A 57 -2.47 -0.06 -9.14
CA ASP A 57 -3.74 -0.31 -9.82
C ASP A 57 -4.09 -1.81 -9.94
N LEU A 58 -3.24 -2.71 -9.42
CA LEU A 58 -3.35 -4.16 -9.63
C LEU A 58 -3.28 -4.99 -8.32
N PRO A 59 -4.44 -5.40 -7.75
CA PRO A 59 -5.80 -4.93 -8.06
C PRO A 59 -6.02 -3.48 -7.57
N PRO A 60 -7.02 -2.77 -8.13
CA PRO A 60 -7.34 -1.43 -7.65
C PRO A 60 -7.86 -1.48 -6.21
N THR A 61 -7.56 -0.43 -5.45
CA THR A 61 -8.04 -0.27 -4.06
C THR A 61 -9.57 -0.36 -4.00
N ASP A 62 -10.09 -1.21 -3.11
CA ASP A 62 -11.52 -1.25 -2.83
C ASP A 62 -11.93 0.04 -2.10
N THR A 63 -12.85 0.78 -2.70
CA THR A 63 -13.34 2.07 -2.19
C THR A 63 -14.70 1.99 -1.53
N ALA A 64 -15.32 0.81 -1.46
CA ALA A 64 -16.66 0.65 -0.91
C ALA A 64 -16.73 1.09 0.56
N VAL A 65 -15.72 0.72 1.36
CA VAL A 65 -15.66 1.09 2.78
C VAL A 65 -15.57 2.60 2.96
N PHE A 66 -14.72 3.30 2.19
CA PHE A 66 -14.61 4.76 2.29
C PHE A 66 -15.93 5.45 1.92
N LYS A 67 -16.55 5.03 0.81
CA LYS A 67 -17.82 5.59 0.32
C LYS A 67 -18.96 5.37 1.33
N ASN A 68 -19.10 4.14 1.84
CA ASN A 68 -20.21 3.78 2.75
C ASN A 68 -20.11 4.49 4.11
N ASN A 69 -18.92 4.93 4.51
CA ASN A 69 -18.68 5.58 5.80
C ASN A 69 -18.43 7.09 5.66
N ASN A 70 -18.65 7.69 4.48
CA ASN A 70 -18.39 9.11 4.19
C ASN A 70 -16.97 9.55 4.59
N ILE A 71 -15.98 8.67 4.41
CA ILE A 71 -14.58 8.98 4.66
C ILE A 71 -14.06 9.68 3.40
N ASP A 72 -13.51 10.88 3.57
CA ASP A 72 -12.87 11.61 2.47
C ASP A 72 -11.56 10.91 2.07
N TYR A 73 -11.39 10.64 0.78
CA TYR A 73 -10.21 9.96 0.26
C TYR A 73 -9.87 10.37 -1.17
N ARG A 74 -8.57 10.34 -1.49
CA ARG A 74 -8.01 10.52 -2.82
C ARG A 74 -6.98 9.42 -3.08
N ILE A 75 -6.93 8.92 -4.31
CA ILE A 75 -6.05 7.81 -4.69
C ILE A 75 -5.23 8.21 -5.91
N PHE A 76 -3.91 8.08 -5.79
CA PHE A 76 -2.96 8.18 -6.88
C PHE A 76 -2.47 6.78 -7.22
N TYR A 77 -2.83 6.29 -8.41
CA TYR A 77 -2.44 4.96 -8.85
C TYR A 77 -1.08 4.96 -9.55
N ILE A 78 -0.27 3.95 -9.26
CA ILE A 78 0.99 3.63 -9.95
C ILE A 78 0.74 2.47 -10.92
N ASN A 79 0.52 2.81 -12.18
CA ASN A 79 0.10 1.82 -13.18
C ASN A 79 1.21 0.81 -13.50
N GLY A 80 0.83 -0.45 -13.68
CA GLY A 80 1.74 -1.52 -14.11
C GLY A 80 2.74 -1.92 -13.03
N THR A 81 2.37 -1.77 -11.76
CA THR A 81 3.12 -2.27 -10.60
C THR A 81 2.27 -3.27 -9.81
N GLY A 82 2.89 -4.09 -8.97
CA GLY A 82 2.19 -4.98 -8.05
C GLY A 82 2.16 -4.43 -6.63
N HIS A 83 2.40 -5.30 -5.65
CA HIS A 83 2.36 -4.95 -4.23
C HIS A 83 3.49 -4.01 -3.79
N PHE A 84 4.54 -3.82 -4.61
CA PHE A 84 5.71 -3.03 -4.23
C PHE A 84 5.95 -1.86 -5.19
N PRO A 85 4.98 -0.95 -5.39
CA PRO A 85 5.09 0.14 -6.37
C PRO A 85 6.34 1.01 -6.18
N MET A 86 6.72 1.26 -4.92
CA MET A 86 7.92 2.01 -4.55
C MET A 86 9.24 1.34 -4.94
N ILE A 87 9.23 0.01 -5.11
CA ILE A 87 10.40 -0.78 -5.51
C ILE A 87 10.38 -1.01 -7.03
N GLU A 88 9.20 -1.30 -7.58
CA GLU A 88 9.00 -1.66 -8.99
C GLU A 88 9.13 -0.46 -9.93
N LYS A 89 8.61 0.71 -9.54
CA LYS A 89 8.72 1.97 -10.30
C LYS A 89 8.99 3.16 -9.37
N PRO A 90 10.20 3.29 -8.82
CA PRO A 90 10.51 4.30 -7.80
C PRO A 90 10.29 5.74 -8.28
N ASN A 91 10.58 6.04 -9.56
CA ASN A 91 10.38 7.39 -10.10
C ASN A 91 8.90 7.76 -10.17
N ASP A 92 8.06 6.88 -10.74
CA ASP A 92 6.61 7.08 -10.84
C ASP A 92 5.99 7.18 -9.43
N PHE A 93 6.42 6.32 -8.50
CA PHE A 93 6.00 6.38 -7.11
C PHE A 93 6.35 7.72 -6.46
N ASN A 94 7.59 8.19 -6.62
CA ASN A 94 8.03 9.47 -6.04
C ASN A 94 7.27 10.67 -6.64
N GLU A 95 6.96 10.64 -7.94
CA GLU A 95 6.15 11.68 -8.57
C GLU A 95 4.71 11.68 -8.02
N ALA A 96 4.10 10.51 -7.87
CA ALA A 96 2.76 10.39 -7.27
C ALA A 96 2.75 10.82 -5.80
N MET A 97 3.79 10.46 -5.03
CA MET A 97 3.95 10.93 -3.64
C MET A 97 4.05 12.45 -3.57
N LYS A 98 4.76 13.10 -4.50
CA LYS A 98 4.79 14.56 -4.57
C LYS A 98 3.40 15.16 -4.81
N LYS A 99 2.64 14.61 -5.77
CA LYS A 99 1.26 15.03 -6.05
C LYS A 99 0.35 14.83 -4.83
N ALA A 100 0.48 13.69 -4.15
CA ALA A 100 -0.25 13.40 -2.92
C ALA A 100 0.07 14.39 -1.79
N LEU A 101 1.34 14.78 -1.63
CA LEU A 101 1.74 15.77 -0.63
C LEU A 101 1.28 17.19 -0.97
N ASP A 102 1.31 17.56 -2.25
CA ASP A 102 0.81 18.86 -2.70
C ASP A 102 -0.71 18.99 -2.53
N ASP A 103 -1.43 17.88 -2.64
CA ASP A 103 -2.87 17.77 -2.44
C ASP A 103 -3.31 17.87 -0.95
N LEU A 104 -2.38 17.66 -0.01
CA LEU A 104 -2.61 17.85 1.43
C LEU A 104 -2.42 19.31 1.91
N LYS A 105 -1.90 20.20 1.05
CA LYS A 105 -1.67 21.62 1.38
C LYS A 105 -2.94 22.45 1.20
#